data_AF-A0AAE3XLV9-F1
#
_entry.id   AF-A0AAE3XLV9-F1
#
_cell.length_a   1.000
_cell.length_b   1.000
_cell.length_c   1.000
_cell.angle_alpha   90.00
_cell.angle_beta   90.00
_cell.angle_gamma   90.00
#
_symmetry.space_group_name_H-M   'P 1'
#
loop_
_entity.id
_entity.type
_entity.pdbx_description
1 polymer ?
#
loop_
_entity_poly.entity_id
_entity_poly.type
_entity_poly.pdbx_seq_one_letter_code
_entity_poly.pdbx_strand_id
1 'polypeptide(L)'
;MSKKQKCYFSGHEADGHPIKLSLFRDNAEKFMHKWGFHSDYEKAIVQLPRSKNAEYLHGSITLLKIVAILWAILYPQGNMYWNILTASFGAGILSTLIYWVIGTKSKVFYLYNLTFWAEILCFMAPIIHYSEFSHKTPYISTKYFLLSLLIGFLLSQLLTPLVKNFFKDKSGLIIGTYPEKMNYLVNNKYEIGISPSVEHYLGFFYRMFKWIY
;
A
#
# COMPACT_ATOMS: atom_id res chain seq x y z
N MET A 1 -33.78 -1.56 2.30
CA MET A 1 -33.01 -2.30 1.29
C MET A 1 -32.13 -1.33 0.51
N SER A 2 -30.79 -1.45 0.62
CA SER A 2 -29.85 -0.60 -0.14
C SER A 2 -29.96 -0.93 -1.63
N LYS A 3 -30.24 0.07 -2.48
CA LYS A 3 -30.19 -0.07 -3.95
C LYS A 3 -28.76 -0.51 -4.33
N LYS A 4 -28.60 -1.75 -4.82
CA LYS A 4 -27.32 -2.21 -5.38
C LYS A 4 -26.94 -1.28 -6.53
N GLN A 5 -25.90 -0.48 -6.32
CA GLN A 5 -25.38 0.44 -7.32
C GLN A 5 -24.70 -0.41 -8.41
N LYS A 6 -25.36 -0.53 -9.58
CA LYS A 6 -24.84 -1.26 -10.73
C LYS A 6 -23.62 -0.52 -11.29
N CYS A 7 -22.46 -1.17 -11.29
CA CYS A 7 -21.23 -0.62 -11.86
C CYS A 7 -21.05 -1.20 -13.27
N TYR A 8 -20.69 -0.38 -14.25
CA TYR A 8 -20.52 -0.80 -15.64
C TYR A 8 -19.08 -0.57 -16.09
N PHE A 9 -18.56 -1.47 -16.93
CA PHE A 9 -17.28 -1.31 -17.61
C PHE A 9 -17.50 -1.52 -19.12
N SER A 10 -17.20 -0.52 -19.94
CA SER A 10 -17.38 -0.56 -21.40
C SER A 10 -18.75 -1.07 -21.87
N GLY A 11 -19.83 -0.64 -21.19
CA GLY A 11 -21.21 -1.02 -21.53
C GLY A 11 -21.69 -2.36 -20.96
N HIS A 12 -20.82 -3.16 -20.34
CA HIS A 12 -21.20 -4.41 -19.65
C HIS A 12 -21.36 -4.20 -18.14
N GLU A 13 -22.39 -4.82 -17.55
CA GLU A 13 -22.62 -4.82 -16.11
C GLU A 13 -21.52 -5.63 -15.41
N ALA A 14 -20.81 -5.01 -14.47
CA ALA A 14 -19.85 -5.71 -13.64
C ALA A 14 -20.59 -6.63 -12.67
N ASP A 15 -20.18 -7.90 -12.62
CA ASP A 15 -20.87 -8.95 -11.87
C ASP A 15 -20.26 -9.23 -10.48
N GLY A 16 -19.12 -8.62 -10.16
CA GLY A 16 -18.42 -8.73 -8.88
C GLY A 16 -18.61 -7.52 -7.96
N HIS A 17 -18.06 -7.61 -6.74
CA HIS A 17 -18.13 -6.51 -5.78
C HIS A 17 -17.19 -5.35 -6.18
N PRO A 18 -17.70 -4.10 -6.24
CA PRO A 18 -16.91 -2.97 -6.67
C PRO A 18 -15.80 -2.62 -5.67
N ILE A 19 -14.66 -2.16 -6.18
CA ILE A 19 -13.55 -1.68 -5.36
C ILE A 19 -13.84 -0.23 -4.98
N LYS A 20 -13.82 0.08 -3.68
CA LYS A 20 -13.96 1.45 -3.19
C LYS A 20 -12.58 2.09 -3.09
N LEU A 21 -12.33 3.09 -3.93
CA LEU A 21 -11.16 3.97 -3.82
C LEU A 21 -11.56 5.22 -3.05
N SER A 22 -10.75 5.57 -2.04
CA SER A 22 -10.85 6.88 -1.39
C SER A 22 -9.88 7.82 -2.08
N LEU A 23 -10.36 9.02 -2.40
CA LEU A 23 -9.53 10.11 -2.89
C LEU A 23 -9.55 11.24 -1.87
N PHE A 24 -8.41 11.89 -1.71
CA PHE A 24 -8.21 12.95 -0.75
C PHE A 24 -7.73 14.21 -1.46
N ARG A 25 -8.24 15.36 -1.03
CA ARG A 25 -7.76 16.66 -1.49
C ARG A 25 -7.36 17.49 -0.28
N ASP A 26 -6.15 18.03 -0.34
CA ASP A 26 -5.63 18.96 0.64
C ASP A 26 -6.37 20.29 0.52
N ASN A 27 -7.05 20.70 1.59
CA ASN A 27 -7.65 22.02 1.68
C ASN A 27 -6.62 22.99 2.28
N ALA A 28 -5.67 23.42 1.45
CA ALA A 28 -4.59 24.33 1.84
C ALA A 28 -5.12 25.63 2.49
N GLU A 29 -6.28 26.12 2.08
CA GLU A 29 -6.93 27.32 2.64
C GLU A 29 -7.35 27.16 4.12
N LYS A 30 -7.68 25.95 4.57
CA LYS A 30 -8.03 25.70 5.98
C LYS A 30 -6.83 25.37 6.86
N PHE A 31 -5.76 24.83 6.26
CA PHE A 31 -4.52 24.48 6.97
C PHE A 31 -3.86 25.71 7.60
N MET A 32 -3.88 26.85 6.91
CA MET A 32 -3.28 28.09 7.43
C MET A 32 -4.10 28.76 8.56
N HIS A 33 -5.38 28.38 8.72
CA HIS A 33 -6.28 29.03 9.67
C HIS A 33 -6.38 28.36 11.05
N LYS A 34 -5.84 27.13 11.21
CA LYS A 34 -5.80 26.42 12.48
C LYS A 34 -4.40 25.91 12.75
N TRP A 35 -3.76 26.46 13.78
CA TRP A 35 -2.52 25.97 14.41
C TRP A 35 -2.74 24.63 15.13
N GLY A 36 -3.43 23.68 14.49
CA GLY A 36 -3.76 22.39 15.04
C GLY A 36 -3.45 21.31 14.03
N PHE A 37 -2.84 20.23 14.51
CA PHE A 37 -2.48 19.00 13.80
C PHE A 37 -3.66 18.23 13.14
N HIS A 38 -4.77 18.91 12.86
CA HIS A 38 -5.94 18.42 12.14
C HIS A 38 -6.08 19.18 10.83
N SER A 39 -5.34 18.71 9.85
CA SER A 39 -5.56 19.00 8.44
C SER A 39 -6.95 18.47 8.03
N ASP A 40 -7.87 19.39 7.74
CA ASP A 40 -9.19 19.08 7.16
C ASP A 40 -9.00 18.64 5.69
N TYR A 41 -9.13 17.35 5.42
CA TYR A 41 -9.08 16.81 4.06
C TYR A 41 -10.47 16.59 3.52
N GLU A 42 -10.68 16.95 2.25
CA GLU A 42 -11.89 16.52 1.55
C GLU A 42 -11.73 15.08 1.09
N LYS A 43 -12.70 14.24 1.45
CA LYS A 43 -12.72 12.83 1.08
C LYS A 43 -13.80 12.57 0.04
N ALA A 44 -13.39 12.05 -1.11
CA ALA A 44 -14.29 11.49 -2.11
C ALA A 44 -14.15 9.96 -2.15
N ILE A 45 -15.22 9.26 -2.51
CA ILE A 45 -15.18 7.80 -2.74
C ILE A 45 -15.65 7.52 -4.16
N VAL A 46 -14.83 6.78 -4.91
CA VAL A 46 -15.14 6.24 -6.23
C VAL A 46 -15.26 4.73 -6.12
N GLN A 47 -16.26 4.17 -6.79
CA GLN A 47 -16.41 2.73 -6.94
C GLN A 47 -15.91 2.33 -8.33
N LEU A 48 -14.95 1.43 -8.38
CA LEU A 48 -14.48 0.84 -9.63
C LEU A 48 -15.21 -0.49 -9.88
N PRO A 49 -15.71 -0.72 -11.11
CA PRO A 49 -16.30 -2.00 -11.50
C PRO A 49 -15.24 -3.10 -11.41
N ARG A 50 -15.68 -4.31 -11.04
CA ARG A 50 -14.82 -5.50 -10.93
C ARG A 50 -15.61 -6.75 -11.33
N SER A 51 -14.95 -7.67 -12.03
CA SER A 51 -15.53 -8.98 -12.36
C SER A 51 -15.41 -9.96 -11.20
N LYS A 52 -16.27 -10.99 -11.17
CA LYS A 52 -16.16 -12.10 -10.20
C LYS A 52 -14.82 -12.86 -10.31
N ASN A 53 -14.29 -13.03 -11.52
CA ASN A 53 -13.00 -13.70 -11.70
C ASN A 53 -11.86 -12.93 -11.05
N ALA A 54 -11.83 -11.60 -11.24
CA ALA A 54 -10.92 -10.75 -10.50
C ALA A 54 -11.22 -10.83 -9.00
N GLU A 55 -12.50 -10.96 -8.60
CA GLU A 55 -12.90 -11.19 -7.21
C GLU A 55 -12.15 -12.33 -6.54
N TYR A 56 -12.30 -13.52 -7.10
CA TYR A 56 -11.66 -14.74 -6.64
C TYR A 56 -10.14 -14.65 -6.71
N LEU A 57 -9.57 -14.14 -7.81
CA LEU A 57 -8.12 -14.05 -7.97
C LEU A 57 -7.46 -13.27 -6.83
N HIS A 58 -7.97 -12.08 -6.50
CA HIS A 58 -7.37 -11.33 -5.39
C HIS A 58 -7.57 -12.05 -4.05
N GLY A 59 -8.71 -12.73 -3.85
CA GLY A 59 -8.95 -13.53 -2.65
C GLY A 59 -7.95 -14.67 -2.48
N SER A 60 -7.68 -15.41 -3.55
CA SER A 60 -6.66 -16.48 -3.59
C SER A 60 -5.27 -15.93 -3.32
N ILE A 61 -4.94 -14.75 -3.84
CA ILE A 61 -3.64 -14.10 -3.60
C ILE A 61 -3.49 -13.63 -2.16
N THR A 62 -4.54 -13.05 -1.57
CA THR A 62 -4.54 -12.69 -0.13
C THR A 62 -4.34 -13.95 0.72
N LEU A 63 -5.04 -15.04 0.40
CA LEU A 63 -4.88 -16.32 1.10
C LEU A 63 -3.45 -16.86 0.96
N LEU A 64 -2.86 -16.83 -0.23
CA LEU A 64 -1.48 -17.24 -0.48
C LEU A 64 -0.49 -16.48 0.41
N LYS A 65 -0.64 -15.15 0.52
CA LYS A 65 0.21 -14.32 1.38
C LYS A 65 0.05 -14.67 2.85
N ILE A 66 -1.18 -14.85 3.32
CA ILE A 66 -1.47 -15.23 4.71
C ILE A 66 -0.85 -16.60 5.02
N VAL A 67 -1.04 -17.59 4.15
CA VAL A 67 -0.47 -18.93 4.31
C VAL A 67 1.06 -18.88 4.33
N ALA A 68 1.69 -18.08 3.46
CA ALA A 68 3.15 -17.92 3.46
C ALA A 68 3.66 -17.32 4.77
N ILE A 69 2.99 -16.29 5.31
CA ILE A 69 3.36 -15.68 6.60
C ILE A 69 3.14 -16.66 7.75
N LEU A 70 2.01 -17.37 7.79
CA LEU A 70 1.74 -18.38 8.81
C LEU A 70 2.77 -19.51 8.75
N TRP A 71 3.14 -19.95 7.56
CA TRP A 71 4.20 -20.96 7.37
C TRP A 71 5.53 -20.48 7.96
N ALA A 72 5.91 -19.23 7.71
CA ALA A 72 7.14 -18.64 8.25
C ALA A 72 7.15 -18.52 9.79
N ILE A 73 5.97 -18.33 10.40
CA ILE A 73 5.80 -18.29 11.86
C ILE A 73 5.85 -19.69 12.46
N LEU A 74 5.16 -20.67 11.84
CA LEU A 74 5.05 -22.04 12.35
C LEU A 74 6.32 -22.86 12.15
N TYR A 75 7.08 -22.59 11.08
CA TYR A 75 8.30 -23.31 10.73
C TYR A 75 9.49 -22.35 10.59
N PRO A 76 9.93 -21.71 11.67
CA PRO A 76 11.01 -20.72 11.60
C PRO A 76 12.35 -21.40 11.32
N GLN A 77 12.92 -21.15 10.15
CA GLN A 77 14.31 -21.50 9.82
C GLN A 77 15.25 -20.36 10.24
N GLY A 78 15.49 -20.21 11.54
CA GLY A 78 16.36 -19.16 12.11
C GLY A 78 15.59 -17.99 12.73
N ASN A 79 16.01 -16.76 12.45
CA ASN A 79 15.42 -15.56 13.07
C ASN A 79 14.00 -15.30 12.53
N MET A 80 13.02 -15.23 13.44
CA MET A 80 11.60 -15.05 13.10
C MET A 80 11.34 -13.82 12.22
N TYR A 81 12.06 -12.71 12.45
CA TYR A 81 11.89 -11.49 11.67
C TYR A 81 12.30 -11.69 10.21
N TRP A 82 13.47 -12.28 9.98
CA TRP A 82 13.95 -12.58 8.64
C TRP A 82 13.06 -13.60 7.91
N ASN A 83 12.49 -14.56 8.63
CA ASN A 83 11.52 -15.51 8.06
C ASN A 83 10.23 -14.82 7.62
N ILE A 84 9.65 -13.97 8.47
CA ILE A 84 8.44 -13.21 8.13
C ILE A 84 8.72 -12.26 6.97
N LEU A 85 9.88 -11.59 6.99
CA LEU A 85 10.28 -10.65 5.96
C LEU A 85 10.42 -11.35 4.60
N THR A 86 11.22 -12.41 4.53
CA THR A 86 11.45 -13.18 3.29
C THR A 86 10.16 -13.82 2.78
N ALA A 87 9.31 -14.37 3.65
CA ALA A 87 8.02 -14.91 3.24
C ALA A 87 7.06 -13.84 2.72
N SER A 88 6.99 -12.68 3.38
CA SER A 88 6.16 -11.55 2.94
C SER A 88 6.62 -11.01 1.59
N PHE A 89 7.92 -10.76 1.44
CA PHE A 89 8.53 -10.30 0.18
C PHE A 89 8.39 -11.33 -0.93
N GLY A 90 8.66 -12.60 -0.66
CA GLY A 90 8.53 -13.70 -1.62
C GLY A 90 7.09 -13.88 -2.11
N ALA A 91 6.12 -13.97 -1.19
CA ALA A 91 4.69 -14.05 -1.55
C ALA A 91 4.20 -12.79 -2.26
N GLY A 92 4.74 -11.64 -1.90
CA GLY A 92 4.55 -10.36 -2.58
C GLY A 92 4.97 -10.39 -4.04
N ILE A 93 6.22 -10.75 -4.31
CA ILE A 93 6.77 -10.86 -5.67
C ILE A 93 5.98 -11.89 -6.48
N LEU A 94 5.72 -13.06 -5.91
CA LEU A 94 4.93 -14.10 -6.56
C LEU A 94 3.51 -13.60 -6.91
N SER A 95 2.87 -12.87 -6.00
CA SER A 95 1.56 -12.28 -6.28
C SER A 95 1.58 -11.29 -7.44
N THR A 96 2.63 -10.46 -7.54
CA THR A 96 2.81 -9.51 -8.63
C THR A 96 3.00 -10.23 -9.96
N LEU A 97 3.77 -11.33 -9.98
CA LEU A 97 3.94 -12.18 -11.18
C LEU A 97 2.61 -12.80 -11.61
N ILE A 98 1.82 -13.33 -10.68
CA ILE A 98 0.49 -13.90 -10.98
C ILE A 98 -0.43 -12.83 -11.58
N TYR A 99 -0.49 -11.64 -11.00
CA TYR A 99 -1.27 -10.52 -11.54
C TYR A 99 -0.82 -10.14 -12.95
N TRP A 100 0.49 -10.10 -13.19
CA TRP A 100 1.07 -9.76 -14.48
C TRP A 100 0.72 -10.81 -15.56
N VAL A 101 0.89 -12.10 -15.27
CA VAL A 101 0.57 -13.20 -16.19
C VAL A 101 -0.92 -13.25 -16.54
N ILE A 102 -1.80 -13.04 -15.55
CA ILE A 102 -3.25 -13.06 -15.76
C ILE A 102 -3.76 -11.73 -16.37
N GLY A 103 -2.92 -10.69 -16.42
CA GLY A 103 -3.31 -9.36 -16.90
C GLY A 103 -4.32 -8.66 -15.98
N THR A 104 -4.40 -9.03 -14.71
CA THR A 104 -5.29 -8.40 -13.72
C THR A 104 -4.54 -7.36 -12.91
N LYS A 105 -5.03 -6.12 -12.88
CA LYS A 105 -4.41 -5.04 -12.08
C LYS A 105 -4.58 -5.31 -10.58
N SER A 106 -3.50 -5.13 -9.81
CA SER A 106 -3.54 -5.25 -8.34
C SER A 106 -4.46 -4.18 -7.73
N LYS A 107 -5.26 -4.53 -6.71
CA LYS A 107 -6.05 -3.57 -5.92
C LYS A 107 -5.20 -2.50 -5.26
N VAL A 108 -3.99 -2.87 -4.86
CA VAL A 108 -3.02 -2.02 -4.20
C VAL A 108 -2.00 -1.45 -5.17
N PHE A 109 -2.29 -1.46 -6.47
CA PHE A 109 -1.37 -0.90 -7.46
C PHE A 109 -1.02 0.56 -7.15
N TYR A 110 -1.98 1.33 -6.65
CA TYR A 110 -1.80 2.72 -6.23
C TYR A 110 -0.81 2.91 -5.05
N LEU A 111 -0.48 1.83 -4.32
CA LEU A 111 0.54 1.87 -3.26
C LEU A 111 1.95 1.75 -3.80
N TYR A 112 2.16 1.23 -5.03
CA TYR A 112 3.48 1.11 -5.64
C TYR A 112 3.90 2.43 -6.29
N ASN A 113 4.20 3.41 -5.46
CA ASN A 113 4.76 4.69 -5.85
C ASN A 113 6.19 4.84 -5.33
N LEU A 114 6.89 5.90 -5.73
CA LEU A 114 8.29 6.11 -5.33
C LEU A 114 8.41 6.26 -3.81
N THR A 115 7.39 6.85 -3.17
CA THR A 115 7.38 7.00 -1.71
C THR A 115 7.32 5.66 -0.98
N PHE A 116 6.54 4.68 -1.46
CA PHE A 116 6.50 3.36 -0.85
C PHE A 116 7.84 2.64 -0.91
N TRP A 117 8.56 2.74 -2.03
CA TRP A 117 9.90 2.17 -2.14
C TRP A 117 10.91 2.87 -1.24
N ALA A 118 10.81 4.20 -1.12
CA ALA A 118 11.63 4.95 -0.17
C ALA A 118 11.36 4.52 1.28
N GLU A 119 10.09 4.30 1.65
CA GLU A 119 9.73 3.79 2.99
C GLU A 119 10.29 2.39 3.21
N ILE A 120 10.16 1.46 2.24
CA ILE A 120 10.78 0.14 2.35
C ILE A 120 12.28 0.27 2.61
N LEU A 121 12.98 1.13 1.88
CA LEU A 121 14.41 1.35 2.08
C LEU A 121 14.72 1.91 3.47
N CYS A 122 13.92 2.86 3.97
CA CYS A 122 14.08 3.43 5.31
C CYS A 122 14.01 2.36 6.40
N PHE A 123 13.12 1.38 6.27
CA PHE A 123 12.99 0.30 7.24
C PHE A 123 14.01 -0.83 7.02
N MET A 124 14.34 -1.16 5.76
CA MET A 124 15.25 -2.24 5.43
C MET A 124 16.72 -1.91 5.72
N ALA A 125 17.16 -0.67 5.45
CA ALA A 125 18.55 -0.26 5.64
C ALA A 125 19.07 -0.47 7.08
N PRO A 126 18.40 0.00 8.14
CA PRO A 126 18.86 -0.23 9.50
C PRO A 126 18.75 -1.70 9.92
N ILE A 127 17.71 -2.42 9.47
CA ILE A 127 17.58 -3.87 9.74
C ILE A 127 18.78 -4.61 9.17
N ILE A 128 19.17 -4.34 7.93
CA ILE A 128 20.33 -4.96 7.29
C ILE A 128 21.61 -4.56 8.04
N HIS A 129 21.79 -3.27 8.36
CA HIS A 129 22.99 -2.78 9.04
C HIS A 129 23.23 -3.46 10.40
N TYR A 130 22.18 -3.65 11.20
CA TYR A 130 22.28 -4.29 12.52
C TYR A 130 22.08 -5.81 12.49
N SER A 131 21.90 -6.40 11.31
CA SER A 131 21.80 -7.85 11.19
C SER A 131 23.18 -8.49 11.10
N GLU A 132 23.34 -9.57 11.85
CA GLU A 132 24.49 -10.47 11.74
C GLU A 132 24.22 -11.49 10.64
N PHE A 133 25.05 -11.47 9.60
CA PHE A 133 24.97 -12.43 8.50
C PHE A 133 25.97 -13.56 8.73
N SER A 134 25.54 -14.61 9.44
CA SER A 134 26.31 -15.85 9.57
C SER A 134 25.97 -16.83 8.43
N HIS A 135 26.84 -17.82 8.18
CA HIS A 135 26.65 -18.83 7.13
C HIS A 135 25.36 -19.66 7.22
N LYS A 136 24.64 -19.64 8.35
CA LYS A 136 23.42 -20.45 8.53
C LYS A 136 22.16 -19.63 8.29
N THR A 137 22.05 -18.44 8.89
CA THR A 137 20.89 -17.54 8.72
C THR A 137 21.23 -16.11 9.16
N PRO A 138 20.59 -15.08 8.56
CA PRO A 138 20.60 -13.72 9.09
C PRO A 138 19.94 -13.67 10.48
N TYR A 139 20.54 -12.91 11.39
CA TYR A 139 20.05 -12.76 12.75
C TYR A 139 20.04 -11.29 13.18
N ILE A 140 19.01 -10.89 13.91
CA ILE A 140 18.95 -9.58 14.57
C ILE A 140 18.41 -9.75 15.99
N SER A 141 19.09 -9.18 16.97
CA SER A 141 18.62 -9.19 18.36
C SER A 141 17.37 -8.32 18.51
N THR A 142 16.49 -8.64 19.47
CA THR A 142 15.27 -7.86 19.72
C THR A 142 15.55 -6.37 19.99
N LYS A 143 16.63 -6.07 20.71
CA LYS A 143 17.08 -4.69 20.97
C LYS A 143 17.38 -3.94 19.67
N TYR A 144 18.18 -4.55 18.80
CA TYR A 144 18.55 -3.92 17.53
C TYR A 144 17.41 -3.90 16.52
N PHE A 145 16.49 -4.87 16.58
CA PHE A 145 15.26 -4.83 15.79
C PHE A 145 14.39 -3.63 16.18
N LEU A 146 14.13 -3.42 17.48
CA LEU A 146 13.37 -2.26 17.96
C LEU A 146 14.05 -0.94 17.60
N LEU A 147 15.38 -0.88 17.74
CA LEU A 147 16.17 0.28 17.31
C LEU A 147 16.03 0.53 15.80
N SER A 148 16.05 -0.53 14.99
CA SER A 148 15.89 -0.43 13.54
C SER A 148 14.50 0.07 13.14
N LEU A 149 13.45 -0.35 13.85
CA LEU A 149 12.09 0.18 13.63
C LEU A 149 12.01 1.68 13.96
N LEU A 150 12.64 2.11 15.05
CA LEU A 150 12.68 3.52 15.45
C LEU A 150 13.42 4.36 14.41
N ILE A 151 14.62 3.93 13.99
CA ILE A 151 15.42 4.62 12.97
C ILE A 151 14.67 4.65 11.64
N GLY A 152 14.07 3.52 11.23
CA GLY A 152 13.29 3.45 10.00
C GLY A 152 12.09 4.39 9.99
N PHE A 153 11.39 4.54 11.12
CA PHE A 153 10.34 5.52 11.28
C PHE A 153 10.85 6.95 11.12
N LEU A 154 11.95 7.31 11.79
CA LEU A 154 12.56 8.65 11.69
C LEU A 154 13.02 8.97 10.26
N LEU A 155 13.69 8.01 9.61
CA LEU A 155 14.12 8.16 8.21
C LEU A 155 12.92 8.31 7.29
N SER A 156 11.85 7.53 7.48
CA SER A 156 10.62 7.62 6.69
C SER A 156 9.98 9.01 6.78
N GLN A 157 9.94 9.63 7.96
CA GLN A 157 9.38 10.98 8.12
C GLN A 157 10.20 12.06 7.42
N LEU A 158 11.51 11.84 7.21
CA LEU A 158 12.39 12.78 6.52
C LEU A 158 12.44 12.53 5.00
N LEU A 159 12.61 11.28 4.57
CA LEU A 159 12.78 10.90 3.18
C LEU A 159 11.47 10.95 2.38
N THR A 160 10.33 10.56 2.96
CA THR A 160 9.05 10.55 2.22
C THR A 160 8.66 11.95 1.72
N PRO A 161 8.71 13.03 2.53
CA PRO A 161 8.46 14.39 2.05
C PRO A 161 9.46 14.85 0.99
N LEU A 162 10.74 14.50 1.15
CA LEU A 162 11.77 14.83 0.15
C LEU A 162 11.45 14.17 -1.20
N VAL A 163 11.14 12.88 -1.20
CA VAL A 163 10.78 12.14 -2.42
C VAL A 163 9.53 12.75 -3.08
N LYS A 164 8.49 13.09 -2.29
CA LYS A 164 7.28 13.76 -2.81
C LYS A 164 7.62 15.10 -3.48
N ASN A 165 8.46 15.91 -2.85
CA ASN A 165 8.85 17.23 -3.35
C ASN A 165 9.73 17.17 -4.60
N PHE A 166 10.71 16.27 -4.63
CA PHE A 166 11.67 16.16 -5.73
C PHE A 166 11.09 15.47 -6.96
N PHE A 167 10.34 14.39 -6.77
CA PHE A 167 9.87 13.57 -7.89
C PHE A 167 8.50 13.97 -8.41
N LYS A 168 7.85 15.00 -7.80
CA LYS A 168 6.44 15.37 -8.05
C LYS A 168 5.64 14.10 -8.33
N ASP A 169 5.71 13.17 -7.39
CA ASP A 169 5.26 11.79 -7.60
C ASP A 169 3.82 11.84 -8.10
N LYS A 170 3.62 11.57 -9.40
CA LYS A 170 2.29 11.52 -10.02
C LYS A 170 1.64 10.19 -9.65
N SER A 171 1.68 9.84 -8.37
CA SER A 171 1.05 8.66 -7.81
C SER A 171 -0.46 8.81 -7.99
N GLY A 172 -0.96 8.39 -9.15
CA GLY A 172 -2.38 8.55 -9.47
C GLY A 172 -2.73 8.60 -10.95
N LEU A 173 -1.79 8.82 -11.87
CA LEU A 173 -2.08 8.65 -13.31
C LEU A 173 -2.04 7.17 -13.68
N ILE A 174 -2.96 6.41 -13.12
CA ILE A 174 -3.33 5.12 -13.67
C ILE A 174 -3.97 5.41 -15.02
N ILE A 175 -3.20 5.23 -16.09
CA ILE A 175 -3.70 5.31 -17.45
C ILE A 175 -4.70 4.15 -17.62
N GLY A 176 -5.97 4.50 -17.73
CA GLY A 176 -7.10 3.59 -17.89
C GLY A 176 -8.38 4.40 -18.00
N THR A 177 -9.37 3.87 -18.73
CA THR A 177 -10.72 4.42 -18.86
C THR A 177 -11.42 4.37 -17.51
N TYR A 178 -11.19 5.40 -16.72
CA TYR A 178 -11.90 5.59 -15.47
C TYR A 178 -13.33 6.08 -15.70
N PRO A 179 -14.25 5.80 -14.77
CA PRO A 179 -15.56 6.45 -14.79
C PRO A 179 -15.35 7.97 -14.83
N GLU A 180 -16.15 8.70 -15.61
CA GLU A 180 -16.03 10.17 -15.79
C GLU A 180 -15.87 10.93 -14.46
N LYS A 181 -16.56 10.46 -13.41
CA LYS A 181 -16.46 11.00 -12.05
C LYS A 181 -15.04 11.00 -11.48
N MET A 182 -14.24 9.97 -11.77
CA MET A 182 -12.87 9.87 -11.28
C MET A 182 -11.93 10.78 -12.06
N ASN A 183 -12.08 10.87 -13.39
CA ASN A 183 -11.35 11.85 -14.19
C ASN A 183 -11.65 13.28 -13.73
N TYR A 184 -12.91 13.59 -13.44
CA TYR A 184 -13.31 14.87 -12.86
C TYR A 184 -12.62 15.12 -11.50
N LEU A 185 -12.62 14.15 -10.58
CA LEU A 185 -11.99 14.33 -9.26
C LEU A 185 -10.47 14.51 -9.36
N VAL A 186 -9.78 13.70 -10.19
CA VAL A 186 -8.33 13.84 -10.41
C VAL A 186 -7.99 15.21 -11.01
N ASN A 187 -8.78 15.69 -11.99
CA ASN A 187 -8.63 17.04 -12.55
C ASN A 187 -8.88 18.15 -11.52
N ASN A 188 -9.68 17.88 -10.49
CA ASN A 188 -9.93 18.78 -9.36
C ASN A 188 -8.95 18.59 -8.19
N LYS A 189 -7.75 18.05 -8.46
CA LYS A 189 -6.65 17.85 -7.49
C LYS A 189 -6.96 16.87 -6.36
N TYR A 190 -7.89 15.93 -6.57
CA TYR A 190 -8.02 14.80 -5.65
C TYR A 190 -6.97 13.74 -5.99
N GLU A 191 -6.20 13.33 -4.98
CA GLU A 191 -5.19 12.29 -5.10
C GLU A 191 -5.75 10.95 -4.61
N ILE A 192 -5.43 9.87 -5.33
CA ILE A 192 -5.76 8.51 -4.91
C ILE A 192 -4.73 8.12 -3.86
N GLY A 193 -5.17 7.82 -2.65
CA GLY A 193 -4.20 7.55 -1.61
C GLY A 193 -4.78 7.12 -0.30
N ILE A 194 -3.88 7.08 0.68
CA ILE A 194 -4.20 6.84 2.08
C ILE A 194 -4.65 8.18 2.67
N SER A 195 -5.56 8.15 3.64
CA SER A 195 -5.86 9.37 4.42
C SER A 195 -4.55 9.95 4.93
N PRO A 196 -4.22 11.24 4.71
CA PRO A 196 -2.90 11.74 5.06
C PRO A 196 -2.61 11.64 6.57
N SER A 197 -3.64 11.66 7.42
CA SER A 197 -3.50 11.31 8.85
C SER A 197 -2.99 9.89 9.07
N VAL A 198 -3.59 8.90 8.39
CA VAL A 198 -3.14 7.50 8.46
C VAL A 198 -1.77 7.34 7.83
N GLU A 199 -1.48 8.07 6.75
CA GLU A 199 -0.14 8.09 6.13
C GLU A 199 0.91 8.64 7.10
N HIS A 200 0.62 9.71 7.83
CA HIS A 200 1.56 10.33 8.76
C HIS A 200 1.87 9.44 9.98
N TYR A 201 0.85 8.81 10.58
CA TYR A 201 1.03 8.02 11.81
C TYR A 201 1.35 6.54 11.54
N LEU A 202 0.77 5.97 10.50
CA LEU A 202 0.81 4.53 10.24
C LEU A 202 1.36 4.20 8.85
N GLY A 203 1.81 5.16 8.05
CA GLY A 203 2.11 5.06 6.61
C GLY A 203 2.66 3.71 6.17
N PHE A 204 3.91 3.41 6.54
CA PHE A 204 4.56 2.15 6.19
C PHE A 204 3.77 0.92 6.66
N PHE A 205 3.36 0.87 7.93
CA PHE A 205 2.63 -0.28 8.49
C PHE A 205 1.26 -0.47 7.84
N TYR A 206 0.54 0.61 7.53
CA TYR A 206 -0.73 0.58 6.83
C TYR A 206 -0.55 0.10 5.38
N ARG A 207 0.47 0.60 4.68
CA ARG A 207 0.82 0.15 3.33
C ARG A 207 1.18 -1.32 3.32
N MET A 208 2.00 -1.78 4.28
CA MET A 208 2.34 -3.20 4.46
C MET A 208 1.11 -4.06 4.76
N PHE A 209 0.24 -3.61 5.67
CA PHE A 209 -1.01 -4.30 5.97
C PHE A 209 -1.91 -4.43 4.75
N LYS A 210 -2.13 -3.34 4.01
CA LYS A 210 -2.90 -3.33 2.76
C LYS A 210 -2.25 -4.16 1.67
N TRP A 211 -0.93 -4.19 1.63
CA TRP A 211 -0.23 -5.00 0.65
C TRP A 211 -0.44 -6.50 0.89
N ILE A 212 -0.61 -6.90 2.16
CA ILE A 212 -0.99 -8.27 2.55
C ILE A 212 -2.50 -8.52 2.29
N TYR A 213 -3.38 -7.55 2.56
CA TYR A 213 -4.86 -7.66 2.50
C TYR A 213 -5.54 -6.74 1.46
#